data_AF-A0A0V0VE77-F1
#
_entry.id   AF-A0A0V0VE77-F1
#
_cell.length_a   1.000
_cell.length_b   1.000
_cell.length_c   1.000
_cell.angle_alpha   90.00
_cell.angle_beta   90.00
_cell.angle_gamma   90.00
#
_symmetry.space_group_name_H-M   'P 1'
#
loop_
_entity.id
_entity.type
_entity.pdbx_description
1 polymer ?
#
loop_
_entity_poly.entity_id
_entity_poly.type
_entity_poly.pdbx_seq_one_letter_code
_entity_poly.pdbx_strand_id
1 'polypeptide(L)' 'MDRIRCDVAYNKIWVSIDETIDPAGRFVANVVIGTLEADQPSKEYLLTSEVLEKSNSSTIAQLFTSSLACCIVARRHKI' A
#
# COMPACT_ATOMS: atom_id res chain seq x y z
N MET A 1 7.79 8.85 -6.94
CA MET A 1 6.53 8.33 -6.33
C MET A 1 5.41 9.37 -6.30
N ASP A 2 5.71 10.64 -6.56
CA ASP A 2 5.07 11.73 -5.82
C ASP A 2 3.70 12.12 -6.38
N ARG A 3 3.40 11.76 -7.64
CA ARG A 3 2.03 11.80 -8.19
C ARG A 3 1.07 10.92 -7.39
N ILE A 4 1.45 9.67 -7.09
CA ILE A 4 0.64 8.76 -6.26
C ILE A 4 0.43 9.39 -4.88
N ARG A 5 1.51 9.89 -4.27
CA ARG A 5 1.46 10.52 -2.93
C ARG A 5 0.53 11.74 -2.92
N CYS A 6 0.52 12.58 -3.95
CA CYS A 6 -0.46 13.67 -4.08
C CYS A 6 -1.90 13.17 -4.18
N ASP A 7 -2.17 12.18 -5.03
CA ASP A 7 -3.51 11.63 -5.27
C ASP A 7 -4.12 10.95 -4.02
N VAL A 8 -3.33 10.23 -3.22
CA VAL A 8 -3.84 9.55 -2.01
C VAL A 8 -3.69 10.33 -0.70
N ALA A 9 -2.76 11.28 -0.57
CA ALA A 9 -2.48 11.90 0.74
C ALA A 9 -3.67 12.70 1.32
N TYR A 10 -4.53 13.29 0.48
CA TYR A 10 -5.64 14.13 0.92
C TYR A 10 -7.01 13.44 0.91
N ASN A 11 -7.11 12.28 0.27
CA ASN A 11 -8.35 11.52 0.14
C ASN A 11 -8.53 10.51 1.27
N LYS A 12 -9.75 9.96 1.37
CA LYS A 12 -9.95 8.67 2.05
C LYS A 12 -9.33 7.59 1.17
N ILE A 13 -8.75 6.55 1.78
CA ILE A 13 -8.10 5.47 1.05
C ILE A 13 -8.56 4.10 1.55
N TRP A 14 -8.55 3.13 0.66
CA TRP A 14 -8.51 1.72 1.01
C TRP A 14 -7.10 1.16 0.74
N VAL A 15 -6.78 0.07 1.43
CA VAL A 15 -5.53 -0.68 1.26
C VAL A 15 -5.89 -2.16 1.20
N SER A 16 -5.39 -2.86 0.19
CA SER A 16 -5.40 -4.31 0.11
C SER A 16 -3.96 -4.82 0.17
N ILE A 17 -3.76 -5.95 0.84
CA ILE A 17 -2.50 -6.69 0.80
C ILE A 17 -2.84 -8.10 0.33
N ASP A 18 -2.34 -8.44 -0.85
CA ASP A 18 -2.47 -9.76 -1.47
C ASP A 18 -1.21 -10.58 -1.17
N GLU A 19 -1.37 -11.71 -0.49
CA GLU A 19 -0.30 -12.64 -0.15
C GLU A 19 -0.33 -13.83 -1.10
N THR A 20 0.73 -14.00 -1.90
CA THR A 20 0.86 -15.09 -2.87
C THR A 20 2.16 -15.86 -2.66
N ILE A 21 2.21 -17.10 -3.16
CA ILE A 21 3.42 -17.93 -3.17
C ILE A 21 3.80 -18.13 -4.63
N ASP A 22 5.00 -17.67 -5.01
CA ASP A 22 5.45 -17.77 -6.39
C ASP A 22 5.93 -19.20 -6.75
N PRO A 23 6.16 -19.52 -8.04
CA PRO A 23 6.63 -20.84 -8.46
C PRO A 23 8.02 -21.23 -7.93
N ALA A 24 8.76 -20.32 -7.28
CA ALA A 24 10.02 -20.61 -6.60
C ALA A 24 9.83 -20.82 -5.07
N GLY A 25 8.58 -20.86 -4.58
CA GLY A 25 8.25 -21.06 -3.17
C GLY A 25 8.43 -19.81 -2.29
N ARG A 26 8.56 -18.61 -2.90
CA ARG A 26 8.74 -17.36 -2.16
C ARG A 26 7.39 -16.77 -1.81
N PHE A 27 7.19 -16.38 -0.55
CA PHE A 27 6.07 -15.52 -0.16
C PHE A 27 6.28 -14.14 -0.77
N VAL A 28 5.32 -13.65 -1.54
CA VAL A 28 5.31 -12.31 -2.14
C VAL A 28 4.04 -11.61 -1.67
N ALA A 29 4.19 -10.40 -1.14
CA ALA A 29 3.07 -9.57 -0.70
C ALA A 29 2.96 -8.31 -1.55
N ASN A 30 1.81 -8.15 -2.21
CA ASN A 30 1.49 -7.02 -3.08
C ASN A 30 0.62 -6.03 -2.31
N VAL A 31 1.11 -4.81 -2.08
CA VAL A 31 0.33 -3.76 -1.39
C VAL A 31 -0.31 -2.85 -2.42
N VAL A 32 -1.62 -2.92 -2.55
CA VAL A 32 -2.42 -2.07 -3.44
C VAL A 32 -3.17 -1.04 -2.60
N ILE A 33 -3.14 0.22 -3.04
CA ILE A 33 -3.92 1.31 -2.44
C ILE A 33 -4.88 1.88 -3.48
N GLY A 34 -6.03 2.38 -3.03
CA GLY A 34 -6.97 3.11 -3.89
C GLY A 34 -7.67 4.24 -3.15
N THR A 35 -8.16 5.24 -3.87
CA THR A 35 -9.00 6.29 -3.29
C THR A 35 -10.40 5.75 -2.98
N LEU A 36 -11.01 6.22 -1.88
CA LEU A 36 -12.40 5.98 -1.50
C LEU A 36 -13.21 7.23 -1.81
N GLU A 37 -13.73 7.29 -3.02
CA GLU A 37 -14.52 8.39 -3.57
C GLU A 37 -15.93 7.86 -3.88
N ALA A 38 -16.96 8.70 -3.77
CA ALA A 38 -18.35 8.24 -3.80
C ALA A 38 -18.95 8.17 -5.21
N ASP A 39 -18.57 9.12 -6.07
CA ASP A 39 -19.23 9.40 -7.35
C ASP A 39 -18.40 9.00 -8.57
N GLN A 40 -17.19 8.46 -8.36
CA GLN A 40 -16.28 8.00 -9.42
C GLN A 40 -15.59 6.68 -9.03
N PRO A 41 -15.16 5.84 -9.99
CA PRO A 41 -14.37 4.65 -9.71
C PRO A 41 -13.10 4.98 -8.92
N SER A 42 -12.71 4.08 -8.02
CA SER A 42 -11.45 4.19 -7.29
C SER A 42 -10.27 4.18 -8.27
N LYS A 43 -9.19 4.90 -7.90
CA LYS A 43 -7.95 4.94 -8.68
C LYS A 43 -6.89 4.09 -7.99
N GLU A 44 -6.70 2.86 -8.45
CA GLU A 44 -5.76 1.92 -7.83
C GLU A 44 -4.29 2.19 -8.18
N TYR A 45 -3.42 1.86 -7.24
CA TYR A 45 -1.97 1.88 -7.37
C TYR A 45 -1.34 0.70 -6.64
N LEU A 46 -0.49 -0.07 -7.32
CA LEU A 46 0.48 -0.94 -6.65
C LEU A 46 1.55 -0.06 -5.99
N LEU A 47 1.61 -0.09 -4.66
CA LEU A 47 2.50 0.77 -3.86
C LEU A 47 3.86 0.11 -3.61
N THR A 48 3.86 -1.18 -3.29
CA THR A 48 5.06 -2.03 -3.19
C THR A 48 4.71 -3.49 -3.49
N SER A 49 5.71 -4.29 -3.83
CA SER A 49 5.63 -5.75 -3.99
C SER A 49 6.92 -6.34 -3.41
N GLU A 50 6.80 -7.03 -2.29
CA GLU A 50 7.95 -7.42 -1.46
C GLU A 50 7.98 -8.93 -1.19
N VAL A 51 9.18 -9.50 -1.24
CA VAL A 51 9.42 -10.90 -0.86
C VAL A 51 9.52 -10.97 0.67
N LEU A 52 8.66 -11.77 1.28
CA LEU A 52 8.64 -11.97 2.73
C LEU A 52 9.36 -13.27 3.11
N GLU A 53 10.03 -13.27 4.26
CA GLU A 53 10.57 -14.51 4.85
C GLU A 53 9.47 -15.51 5.24
N LYS A 54 8.27 -15.00 5.53
CA LYS A 54 7.12 -15.73 6.07
C LYS A 54 5.83 -14.93 5.92
N SER A 55 4.74 -15.62 5.57
CA SER A 55 3.38 -15.12 5.72
C SER A 55 2.94 -15.27 7.19
N ASN A 56 2.76 -14.16 7.91
CA ASN A 56 2.06 -14.12 9.20
C ASN A 56 1.61 -12.69 9.56
N SER A 57 0.74 -12.58 10.56
CA SER A 57 0.09 -11.31 10.95
C SER A 57 1.06 -10.22 11.41
N SER A 58 2.20 -10.53 12.02
CA SER A 58 3.16 -9.50 12.44
C SER A 58 4.02 -9.00 11.29
N THR A 59 4.44 -9.88 10.37
CA THR A 59 5.15 -9.48 9.14
C THR A 59 4.24 -8.65 8.21
N ILE A 60 2.94 -8.99 8.10
CA ILE A 60 1.99 -8.19 7.31
C ILE A 60 1.66 -6.86 7.97
N ALA A 61 1.53 -6.79 9.30
CA ALA A 61 1.38 -5.52 10.02
C ALA A 61 2.61 -4.60 9.88
N GLN A 62 3.82 -5.18 9.81
CA GLN A 62 5.05 -4.45 9.51
C GLN A 62 5.05 -3.90 8.07
N LEU A 63 4.75 -4.74 7.07
CA LEU A 63 4.66 -4.33 5.67
C LEU A 63 3.64 -3.22 5.45
N PHE A 64 2.44 -3.33 6.06
CA PHE A 64 1.40 -2.30 6.06
C PHE A 64 1.92 -0.97 6.61
N THR A 65 2.61 -1.01 7.76
CA THR A 65 3.14 0.18 8.43
C THR A 65 4.24 0.86 7.60
N SER A 66 5.20 0.08 7.07
CA SER A 66 6.26 0.56 6.19
C SER A 66 5.71 1.18 4.91
N SER A 67 4.72 0.54 4.29
CA SER A 67 4.03 1.02 3.09
C SER A 67 3.33 2.36 3.34
N LEU A 68 2.54 2.45 4.43
CA LEU A 68 1.83 3.68 4.76
C LEU A 68 2.74 4.83 5.20
N ALA A 69 3.93 4.56 5.73
CA ALA A 69 4.91 5.61 6.04
C ALA A 69 5.27 6.44 4.78
N CYS A 70 5.35 5.81 3.61
CA CYS A 70 5.56 6.51 2.34
C CYS A 70 4.44 7.53 2.05
N CYS A 71 3.18 7.12 2.22
CA CYS A 71 2.00 7.96 2.00
C CYS A 71 1.86 9.07 3.05
N ILE A 72 2.04 8.75 4.34
CA ILE A 72 1.74 9.65 5.46
C ILE A 72 2.72 10.84 5.54
N VAL A 73 4.01 10.64 5.22
CA VAL A 73 5.03 11.71 5.31
C VAL A 73 4.69 12.94 4.45
N ALA A 74 3.93 12.78 3.36
CA ALA A 74 3.47 13.90 2.53
C ALA A 74 2.57 14.91 3.27
N ARG A 75 1.88 14.51 4.34
CA ARG A 75 0.98 15.40 5.12
C ARG A 75 1.70 16.44 5.98
N ARG A 76 3.04 16.38 6.14
CA ARG A 76 3.79 17.25 7.06
C ARG A 76 4.34 18.55 6.46
N HIS A 77 4.12 18.83 5.16
CA HIS A 77 4.76 19.96 4.46
C HIS A 77 3.81 21.06 3.93
N LYS A 78 2.60 21.18 4.51
CA LYS A 78 1.73 22.35 4.34
C LYS A 78 1.04 22.75 5.64
N ILE A 79 1.78 23.47 6.48
CA ILE A 79 1.30 24.36 7.55
C ILE A 79 2.14 25.64 7.43
#